data_AF-A0A9X1P9J2-F1
#
_entry.id   AF-A0A9X1P9J2-F1
#
_cell.length_a   1.000
_cell.length_b   1.000
_cell.length_c   1.000
_cell.angle_alpha   90.00
_cell.angle_beta   90.00
_cell.angle_gamma   90.00
#
_symmetry.space_group_name_H-M   'P 1'
#
loop_
_entity.id
_entity.type
_entity.pdbx_description
1 polymer ?
#
loop_
_entity_poly.entity_id
_entity_poly.type
_entity_poly.pdbx_seq_one_letter_code
_entity_poly.pdbx_strand_id
1 'polypeptide(L)'
;MQDFSDPVTQFSHLIEALNELPLAYIHLMNGMFPLDDFPHYPKNVIETFGRISKHLVIANAGFNKESGEAELEKGIARIISYGSLFLANPDLPKRFELDAELNQPDEATMYGGGEHGYTDYPFLEGSDQV
;
A
#
# COMPACT_ATOMS: atom_id res chain seq x y z
N MET A 1 -9.26 9.74 28.07
CA MET A 1 -8.27 10.15 27.04
C MET A 1 -7.54 8.88 26.66
N GLN A 2 -7.65 8.44 25.40
CA GLN A 2 -6.99 7.22 24.94
C GLN A 2 -5.48 7.47 24.95
N ASP A 3 -4.72 6.63 25.64
CA ASP A 3 -3.27 6.70 25.72
C ASP A 3 -2.68 6.14 24.42
N PHE A 4 -2.10 7.00 23.59
CA PHE A 4 -1.46 6.63 22.32
C PHE A 4 0.04 6.28 22.49
N SER A 5 0.51 6.11 23.74
CA SER A 5 1.92 5.80 24.01
C SER A 5 2.36 4.39 23.58
N ASP A 6 1.41 3.47 23.38
CA ASP A 6 1.67 2.11 22.90
C ASP A 6 0.73 1.71 21.74
N PRO A 7 1.02 2.15 20.51
CA PRO A 7 0.20 1.81 19.35
C PRO A 7 0.26 0.30 19.05
N VAL A 8 1.35 -0.40 19.37
CA VAL A 8 1.46 -1.84 19.07
C VAL A 8 0.43 -2.62 19.87
N THR A 9 0.34 -2.40 21.18
CA THR A 9 -0.68 -3.06 22.01
C THR A 9 -2.10 -2.68 21.57
N GLN A 10 -2.33 -1.40 21.30
CA GLN A 10 -3.67 -0.91 20.91
C GLN A 10 -4.15 -1.53 19.60
N PHE A 11 -3.32 -1.52 18.54
CA PHE A 11 -3.71 -2.05 17.24
C PHE A 11 -3.74 -3.58 17.20
N SER A 12 -2.90 -4.25 18.01
CA SER A 12 -2.99 -5.71 18.17
C SER A 12 -4.36 -6.11 18.73
N HIS A 13 -4.81 -5.44 19.80
CA HIS A 13 -6.13 -5.70 20.39
C HIS A 13 -7.28 -5.38 19.43
N LEU A 14 -7.16 -4.29 18.65
CA LEU A 14 -8.14 -3.98 17.62
C LEU A 14 -8.24 -5.10 16.58
N ILE A 15 -7.12 -5.59 16.06
CA ILE A 15 -7.11 -6.64 15.04
C ILE A 15 -7.67 -7.96 15.59
N GLU A 16 -7.35 -8.30 16.85
CA GLU A 16 -7.98 -9.44 17.53
C GLU A 16 -9.50 -9.32 17.59
N ALA A 17 -10.04 -8.13 17.87
CA ALA A 17 -11.48 -7.91 17.86
C ALA A 17 -12.07 -7.97 16.42
N LEU A 18 -11.36 -7.42 15.43
CA LEU A 18 -11.79 -7.47 14.01
C LEU A 18 -11.79 -8.89 13.45
N ASN A 19 -10.98 -9.79 13.99
CA ASN A 19 -10.95 -11.21 13.61
C ASN A 19 -12.28 -11.94 13.88
N GLU A 20 -13.13 -11.41 14.76
CA GLU A 20 -14.44 -11.99 15.08
C GLU A 20 -15.56 -11.46 14.17
N LEU A 21 -15.26 -10.49 13.30
CA LEU A 21 -16.19 -9.94 12.31
C LEU A 21 -16.01 -10.62 10.95
N PRO A 22 -17.08 -10.72 10.13
CA PRO A 22 -17.01 -11.31 8.79
C PRO A 22 -16.44 -10.31 7.76
N LEU A 23 -15.17 -9.93 7.92
CA LEU A 23 -14.49 -8.99 7.02
C LEU A 23 -13.88 -9.73 5.83
N ALA A 24 -13.80 -9.05 4.69
CA ALA A 24 -13.12 -9.58 3.51
C ALA A 24 -11.59 -9.52 3.64
N TYR A 25 -11.07 -8.43 4.22
CA TYR A 25 -9.64 -8.20 4.39
C TYR A 25 -9.35 -7.18 5.48
N ILE A 26 -8.09 -7.12 5.90
CA ILE A 26 -7.49 -6.01 6.65
C ILE A 26 -6.43 -5.36 5.75
N HIS A 27 -6.50 -4.03 5.61
CA HIS A 27 -5.55 -3.26 4.81
C HIS A 27 -4.62 -2.50 5.74
N LEU A 28 -3.32 -2.81 5.67
CA LEU A 28 -2.29 -2.23 6.52
C LEU A 28 -1.34 -1.36 5.69
N MET A 29 -0.97 -0.21 6.24
CA MET A 29 -0.06 0.74 5.62
C MET A 29 1.21 0.86 6.45
N ASN A 30 2.38 0.69 5.84
CA ASN A 30 3.65 1.06 6.49
C ASN A 30 3.75 2.58 6.68
N GLY A 31 4.60 3.01 7.60
CA GLY A 31 4.91 4.44 7.78
C GLY A 31 5.65 4.99 6.56
N MET A 32 5.14 6.08 5.98
CA MET A 32 5.78 6.83 4.87
C MET A 32 6.54 8.08 5.37
N PHE A 33 6.86 8.12 6.66
CA PHE A 33 7.53 9.23 7.32
C PHE A 33 8.74 8.73 8.11
N PRO A 34 9.69 9.60 8.49
CA PRO A 34 10.83 9.21 9.31
C PRO A 34 10.37 8.60 10.64
N LEU A 35 10.62 7.31 10.84
CA LEU A 35 10.19 6.57 12.02
C LEU A 35 11.13 6.75 13.23
N ASP A 36 12.30 7.34 13.04
CA ASP A 36 13.31 7.53 14.10
C ASP A 36 12.78 8.42 15.25
N ASP A 37 11.88 9.35 14.95
CA ASP A 37 11.23 10.22 15.93
C ASP A 37 10.04 9.54 16.65
N PHE A 38 9.67 8.32 16.25
CA PHE A 38 8.51 7.59 16.76
C PHE A 38 8.92 6.19 17.24
N PRO A 39 9.65 6.09 18.38
CA PRO A 39 10.23 4.81 18.84
C PRO A 39 9.21 3.73 19.18
N HIS A 40 7.96 4.12 19.46
CA HIS A 40 6.86 3.20 19.75
C HIS A 40 6.10 2.76 18.48
N TYR A 41 6.34 3.38 17.33
CA TYR A 41 5.74 2.95 16.06
C TYR A 41 6.46 1.70 15.53
N PRO A 42 5.72 0.71 15.03
CA PRO A 42 6.34 -0.46 14.42
C PRO A 42 7.05 -0.05 13.13
N LYS A 43 8.31 -0.47 12.99
CA LYS A 43 9.11 -0.23 11.78
C LYS A 43 8.56 -0.94 10.54
N ASN A 44 7.94 -2.11 10.75
CA ASN A 44 7.21 -2.83 9.73
C ASN A 44 5.82 -3.16 10.27
N VAL A 45 4.82 -2.42 9.79
CA VAL A 45 3.41 -2.54 10.19
C VAL A 45 2.86 -3.89 9.71
N ILE A 46 3.22 -4.31 8.50
CA ILE A 46 2.72 -5.56 7.90
C ILE A 46 3.20 -6.77 8.70
N GLU A 47 4.48 -6.81 9.04
CA GLU A 47 5.06 -7.90 9.83
C GLU A 47 4.48 -7.93 11.25
N THR A 48 4.38 -6.76 11.89
CA THR A 48 3.90 -6.63 13.27
C THR A 48 2.44 -7.06 13.40
N PHE A 49 1.58 -6.62 12.49
CA PHE A 49 0.13 -6.76 12.65
C PHE A 49 -0.50 -7.78 11.71
N GLY A 50 0.07 -8.00 10.53
CA GLY A 50 -0.50 -8.89 9.52
C GLY A 50 -0.60 -10.34 10.00
N ARG A 51 0.32 -10.78 10.87
CA ARG A 51 0.31 -12.13 11.48
C ARG A 51 -0.81 -12.33 12.51
N ILE A 52 -1.37 -11.25 13.05
CA ILE A 52 -2.48 -11.29 14.01
C ILE A 52 -3.80 -11.49 13.26
N SER A 53 -3.90 -10.99 12.02
CA SER A 53 -5.11 -11.09 11.20
C SER A 53 -5.42 -12.54 10.83
N LYS A 54 -6.68 -12.95 11.03
CA LYS A 54 -7.26 -14.17 10.45
C LYS A 54 -7.82 -13.92 9.04
N HIS A 55 -7.95 -12.66 8.64
CA HIS A 55 -8.45 -12.22 7.34
C HIS A 55 -7.30 -12.00 6.36
N LEU A 56 -7.63 -11.93 5.06
CA LEU A 56 -6.67 -11.58 4.01
C LEU A 56 -6.02 -10.22 4.33
N VAL A 57 -4.69 -10.15 4.22
CA VAL A 57 -3.94 -8.91 4.43
C VAL A 57 -3.59 -8.28 3.09
N ILE A 58 -3.96 -7.00 2.93
CA ILE A 58 -3.48 -6.12 1.87
C ILE A 58 -2.38 -5.24 2.47
N ALA A 59 -1.18 -5.26 1.88
CA ALA A 59 -0.07 -4.40 2.28
C ALA A 59 0.01 -3.17 1.38
N ASN A 60 0.33 -2.03 1.97
CA ASN A 60 0.45 -0.76 1.28
C ASN A 60 1.58 0.10 1.85
N ALA A 61 1.85 1.18 1.13
CA ALA A 61 2.74 2.27 1.43
C ALA A 61 4.21 1.99 1.04
N GLY A 62 4.66 2.70 0.00
CA GLY A 62 6.06 2.73 -0.44
C GLY A 62 6.55 1.52 -1.26
N PHE A 63 5.68 0.57 -1.62
CA PHE A 63 6.07 -0.56 -2.46
C PHE A 63 6.32 -0.15 -3.92
N ASN A 64 7.36 -0.76 -4.49
CA ASN A 64 7.58 -0.90 -5.94
C ASN A 64 7.32 -2.36 -6.36
N LYS A 65 7.70 -2.75 -7.58
CA LYS A 65 7.54 -4.14 -8.05
C LYS A 65 8.34 -5.10 -7.17
N GLU A 66 9.63 -4.86 -7.01
CA GLU A 66 10.56 -5.77 -6.35
C GLU A 66 10.25 -5.94 -4.86
N SER A 67 10.03 -4.83 -4.16
CA SER A 67 9.65 -4.87 -2.73
C SER A 67 8.25 -5.42 -2.50
N GLY A 68 7.33 -5.23 -3.46
CA GLY A 68 6.00 -5.83 -3.43
C GLY A 68 6.07 -7.35 -3.54
N GLU A 69 6.80 -7.87 -4.53
CA GLU A 69 7.03 -9.31 -4.69
C GLU A 69 7.72 -9.92 -3.46
N ALA A 70 8.76 -9.26 -2.95
CA ALA A 70 9.45 -9.71 -1.73
C ALA A 70 8.52 -9.73 -0.50
N GLU A 71 7.51 -8.85 -0.42
CA GLU A 71 6.52 -8.87 0.65
C GLU A 71 5.52 -10.03 0.47
N LEU A 72 5.10 -10.32 -0.76
CA LEU A 72 4.23 -11.45 -1.08
C LEU A 72 4.92 -12.79 -0.75
N GLU A 73 6.22 -12.93 -1.01
CA GLU A 73 7.01 -14.12 -0.69
C GLU A 73 7.05 -14.44 0.81
N LYS A 74 6.90 -13.45 1.69
CA LYS A 74 6.80 -13.67 3.16
C LYS A 74 5.51 -14.37 3.56
N GLY A 75 4.49 -14.34 2.69
CA GLY A 75 3.20 -14.99 2.89
C GLY A 75 2.29 -14.33 3.94
N ILE A 76 2.68 -13.17 4.49
CA ILE A 76 1.87 -12.39 5.44
C ILE A 76 0.79 -11.61 4.67
N ALA A 77 1.22 -10.76 3.74
CA ALA A 77 0.34 -10.11 2.79
C ALA A 77 0.05 -11.02 1.59
N ARG A 78 -1.17 -10.93 1.07
CA ARG A 78 -1.61 -11.66 -0.14
C ARG A 78 -1.82 -10.74 -1.34
N ILE A 79 -1.93 -9.44 -1.09
CA ILE A 79 -2.16 -8.40 -2.11
C ILE A 79 -1.30 -7.19 -1.73
N ILE A 80 -0.70 -6.56 -2.73
CA ILE A 80 -0.04 -5.26 -2.59
C ILE A 80 -0.93 -4.19 -3.24
N SER A 81 -1.17 -3.10 -2.51
CA SER A 81 -1.90 -1.93 -3.03
C SER A 81 -0.91 -0.82 -3.39
N TYR A 82 -1.08 -0.23 -4.58
CA TYR A 82 -0.27 0.85 -5.10
C TYR A 82 -1.12 2.11 -5.29
N GLY A 83 -0.67 3.24 -4.74
CA GLY A 83 -1.35 4.55 -4.83
C GLY A 83 -0.75 5.42 -5.94
N SER A 84 0.27 6.22 -5.61
CA SER A 84 0.90 7.18 -6.54
C SER A 84 1.43 6.55 -7.84
N LEU A 85 1.92 5.30 -7.77
CA LEU A 85 2.31 4.58 -8.99
C LEU A 85 1.13 4.34 -9.91
N PHE A 86 -0.03 3.96 -9.38
CA PHE A 86 -1.23 3.70 -10.18
C PHE A 86 -1.86 4.99 -10.71
N LEU A 87 -1.76 6.10 -9.97
CA LEU A 87 -2.17 7.41 -10.46
C LEU A 87 -1.46 7.77 -11.76
N ALA A 88 -0.13 7.62 -11.79
CA ALA A 88 0.68 7.97 -12.97
C ALA A 88 0.69 6.88 -14.05
N ASN A 89 0.34 5.64 -13.71
CA ASN A 89 0.45 4.49 -14.61
C ASN A 89 -0.89 3.74 -14.62
N PRO A 90 -1.84 4.13 -15.48
CA PRO A 90 -3.15 3.47 -15.53
C PRO A 90 -3.06 1.98 -15.91
N ASP A 91 -1.97 1.59 -16.58
CA ASP A 91 -1.61 0.22 -16.96
C ASP A 91 -0.46 -0.36 -16.12
N LEU A 92 -0.31 0.08 -14.85
CA LEU A 92 0.75 -0.36 -13.94
C LEU A 92 0.96 -1.89 -13.90
N PRO A 93 -0.08 -2.75 -13.84
CA PRO A 93 0.13 -4.20 -13.85
C PRO A 93 0.85 -4.68 -15.11
N LYS A 94 0.54 -4.10 -16.28
CA LYS A 94 1.18 -4.48 -17.54
C LYS A 94 2.62 -4.00 -17.60
N ARG A 95 2.91 -2.81 -17.07
CA ARG A 95 4.28 -2.31 -16.93
C ARG A 95 5.11 -3.19 -16.04
N PHE A 96 4.57 -3.63 -14.90
CA PHE A 96 5.26 -4.60 -14.05
C PHE A 96 5.47 -5.94 -14.74
N GLU A 97 4.48 -6.48 -15.45
CA GLU A 97 4.63 -7.74 -16.20
C GLU A 97 5.78 -7.68 -17.23
N LEU A 98 5.92 -6.54 -17.91
CA LEU A 98 6.90 -6.34 -18.99
C LEU A 98 8.23 -5.73 -18.54
N ASP A 99 8.40 -5.41 -17.26
CA ASP A 99 9.53 -4.62 -16.76
C ASP A 99 9.72 -3.30 -17.53
N ALA A 100 8.60 -2.66 -17.87
CA ALA A 100 8.58 -1.42 -18.63
C ALA A 100 8.82 -0.19 -17.74
N GLU A 101 9.27 0.91 -18.35
CA GLU A 101 9.46 2.19 -17.66
C GLU A 101 8.14 2.70 -17.06
N LEU A 102 8.21 3.29 -15.86
CA LEU A 102 7.07 3.86 -15.17
C LEU A 102 7.02 5.37 -15.37
N ASN A 103 5.84 5.88 -15.70
CA ASN A 103 5.55 7.31 -15.62
C ASN A 103 5.77 7.79 -14.20
N GLN A 104 6.32 8.99 -14.06
CA GLN A 104 6.53 9.63 -12.76
C GLN A 104 5.25 10.38 -12.35
N PRO A 105 4.75 10.19 -11.12
CA PRO A 105 3.65 10.99 -10.62
C PRO A 105 4.07 12.44 -10.44
N ASP A 106 3.22 13.35 -10.90
CA ASP A 106 3.33 14.78 -10.62
C ASP A 106 2.58 15.11 -9.32
N GLU A 107 3.32 15.43 -8.27
CA GLU A 107 2.76 15.79 -6.96
C GLU A 107 1.95 17.09 -7.00
N ALA A 108 2.26 18.01 -7.92
CA ALA A 108 1.59 19.30 -8.02
C ALA A 108 0.13 19.17 -8.48
N THR A 109 -0.22 18.07 -9.14
CA THR A 109 -1.54 17.81 -9.73
C THR A 109 -2.33 16.74 -8.99
N MET A 110 -1.80 16.16 -7.90
CA MET A 110 -2.50 15.10 -7.13
C MET A 110 -3.84 15.53 -6.53
N TYR A 111 -4.03 16.82 -6.24
CA TYR A 111 -5.23 17.32 -5.57
C TYR A 111 -5.83 18.52 -6.31
N GLY A 112 -7.13 18.43 -6.64
CA GLY A 112 -7.85 19.47 -7.40
C GLY A 112 -7.49 19.45 -8.88
N GLY A 113 -7.70 20.57 -9.58
CA GLY A 113 -7.36 20.69 -10.99
C GLY A 113 -8.42 20.16 -11.96
N GLY A 114 -7.96 19.49 -13.02
CA GLY A 114 -8.77 19.00 -14.15
C GLY A 114 -8.16 17.73 -14.75
N GLU A 115 -8.10 17.62 -16.08
CA GLU A 115 -7.58 16.42 -16.76
C GLU A 115 -6.07 16.21 -16.55
N HIS A 116 -5.32 17.30 -16.39
CA HIS A 116 -3.87 17.28 -16.26
C HIS A 116 -3.40 16.65 -14.94
N GLY A 117 -2.58 15.61 -15.03
CA GLY A 117 -2.13 14.80 -13.90
C GLY A 117 -3.21 13.89 -13.32
N TYR A 118 -4.28 13.62 -14.08
CA TYR A 118 -5.38 12.76 -13.65
C TYR A 118 -5.75 11.73 -14.72
N THR A 119 -6.14 12.17 -15.92
CA THR A 119 -6.56 11.29 -17.03
C THR A 119 -5.62 11.32 -18.23
N ASP A 120 -4.61 12.21 -18.23
CA ASP A 120 -3.69 12.42 -19.34
C ASP A 120 -2.35 11.69 -19.21
N TYR A 121 -2.16 10.86 -18.17
CA TYR A 121 -1.00 9.98 -18.08
C TYR A 121 -1.02 8.94 -19.22
N PRO A 122 0.10 8.79 -19.97
CA PRO A 122 0.12 7.92 -21.12
C PRO A 122 0.12 6.44 -20.73
N PHE A 123 -0.59 5.64 -21.52
CA PHE A 123 -0.47 4.19 -21.56
C PHE A 123 0.85 3.77 -22.24
N LEU A 124 1.31 2.53 -22.03
CA LEU A 124 2.36 1.94 -22.87
C LEU A 124 1.88 1.88 -24.34
N GLU A 125 2.78 2.11 -25.29
CA GLU A 125 2.42 1.97 -26.70
C GLU A 125 1.82 0.58 -26.99
N GLY A 126 0.58 0.55 -27.47
CA GLY A 126 -0.15 -0.67 -27.77
C GLY A 126 -0.98 -1.27 -26.62
N SER A 127 -1.07 -0.64 -25.44
CA SER A 127 -2.00 -1.07 -24.38
C SER A 127 -3.41 -0.48 -24.49
N ASP A 128 -3.69 0.36 -25.50
CA ASP A 128 -5.02 0.92 -25.84
C ASP A 128 -6.04 -0.11 -26.37
N GLN A 129 -5.73 -1.40 -26.38
CA GLN A 129 -6.66 -2.43 -26.85
C GLN A 129 -7.38 -3.10 -25.68
N VAL A 130 -8.53 -2.53 -25.32
CA VAL A 130 -9.63 -3.23 -24.63
C VAL A 130 -10.87 -3.19 -25.50
#